data_AF-A0AA90GFH8-F1
#
_entry.id   AF-A0AA90GFH8-F1
#
_cell.length_a   1.000
_cell.length_b   1.000
_cell.length_c   1.000
_cell.angle_alpha   90.00
_cell.angle_beta   90.00
_cell.angle_gamma   90.00
#
_symmetry.space_group_name_H-M   'P 1'
#
loop_
_entity.id
_entity.type
_entity.pdbx_description
1 polymer ?
#
loop_
_entity_poly.entity_id
_entity_poly.type
_entity_poly.pdbx_seq_one_letter_code
_entity_poly.pdbx_strand_id
1 'polypeptide(L)'
;MDLMALIQQALEASGKLRDLSKKVEDADFKMILADLHSALADAKLESGELKMKLALAQEEIVRLKQLIEQRDKGKPTYNSEGVYTFEGEVGRFCTACWDSDERKMRLTDLASEFRFVGQWECPKCHAGYGAKDA
;
A
#
# COMPACT_ATOMS: atom_id res chain seq x y z
N MET A 1 0.86 7.00 -24.41
CA MET A 1 2.02 7.15 -25.32
C MET A 1 3.13 6.28 -24.75
N ASP A 2 3.68 5.33 -25.50
CA ASP A 2 4.72 4.43 -24.98
C ASP A 2 6.09 5.09 -25.09
N LEU A 3 6.65 5.51 -23.96
CA LEU A 3 7.95 6.20 -23.89
C LEU A 3 9.07 5.38 -24.57
N MET A 4 9.06 4.06 -24.41
CA MET A 4 10.07 3.20 -25.03
C MET A 4 9.95 3.19 -26.56
N ALA A 5 8.73 3.32 -27.09
CA ALA A 5 8.51 3.40 -28.54
C ALA A 5 9.07 4.71 -29.11
N LEU A 6 8.95 5.82 -28.38
CA LEU A 6 9.54 7.10 -28.79
C LEU A 6 11.08 7.06 -28.76
N ILE A 7 11.67 6.47 -27.72
CA ILE A 7 13.12 6.30 -27.64
C ILE A 7 13.62 5.37 -28.77
N GLN A 8 12.87 4.32 -29.10
CA GLN A 8 13.18 3.45 -30.24
C GLN A 8 13.16 4.21 -31.57
N GLN A 9 12.16 5.06 -31.80
CA GLN A 9 12.12 5.92 -32.99
C GLN A 9 13.31 6.88 -33.05
N ALA A 10 13.71 7.47 -31.91
CA ALA A 10 14.89 8.32 -31.82
C ALA A 10 16.19 7.55 -32.12
N LEU A 11 16.32 6.31 -31.62
CA LEU A 11 17.45 5.43 -31.93
C LEU A 11 17.55 5.11 -33.42
N GLU A 12 16.43 4.81 -34.07
CA GLU A 12 16.38 4.57 -35.51
C GLU A 12 16.77 5.82 -36.30
N ALA A 13 16.28 6.99 -35.90
CA ALA A 13 16.66 8.26 -36.52
C ALA A 13 18.16 8.55 -36.34
N SER A 14 18.69 8.38 -35.13
CA SER A 14 20.11 8.49 -34.82
C SER A 14 20.97 7.50 -35.63
N GLY A 15 20.51 6.26 -35.80
CA GLY A 15 21.17 5.26 -36.65
C GLY A 15 21.24 5.69 -38.11
N LYS A 16 20.14 6.21 -38.67
CA LYS A 16 20.11 6.77 -40.03
C LYS A 16 21.05 7.97 -40.17
N LEU A 17 21.10 8.86 -39.18
CA LEU A 17 22.04 9.98 -39.16
C LEU A 17 23.49 9.47 -39.15
N ARG A 18 23.79 8.39 -38.41
CA ARG A 18 25.13 7.78 -38.35
C ARG A 18 25.56 7.19 -39.68
N ASP A 19 24.62 6.62 -40.44
CA ASP A 19 24.91 6.14 -41.79
C ASP A 19 25.16 7.29 -42.77
N LEU A 20 24.43 8.40 -42.63
CA LEU A 20 24.67 9.61 -43.42
C LEU A 20 26.01 10.28 -43.06
N SER A 21 26.41 10.27 -41.79
CA SER A 21 27.65 10.90 -41.30
C SER A 21 28.92 10.22 -41.81
N LYS A 22 28.84 8.98 -42.32
CA LYS A 22 29.97 8.29 -42.96
C LYS A 22 30.57 9.09 -44.13
N LYS A 23 29.77 9.93 -44.78
CA LYS A 23 30.19 10.80 -45.91
C LYS A 23 30.70 12.18 -45.46
N VAL A 24 30.66 12.48 -44.17
CA VAL A 24 31.09 13.75 -43.59
C VAL A 24 32.50 13.56 -43.02
N GLU A 25 33.45 14.41 -43.37
CA GLU A 25 34.85 14.35 -42.88
C GLU A 25 35.06 15.18 -41.60
N ASP A 26 34.02 15.32 -40.79
CA ASP A 26 34.07 16.02 -39.51
C ASP A 26 34.07 15.00 -38.36
N ALA A 27 35.19 14.95 -37.63
CA ALA A 27 35.37 14.02 -36.52
C ALA A 27 34.53 14.40 -35.29
N ASP A 28 34.38 15.69 -35.01
CA ASP A 28 33.60 16.19 -33.87
C ASP A 28 32.12 15.88 -34.08
N PHE A 29 31.62 16.08 -35.31
CA PHE A 29 30.26 15.69 -35.67
C PHE A 29 30.00 14.18 -35.47
N LYS A 30 30.94 13.33 -35.90
CA LYS A 30 30.83 11.86 -35.73
C LYS A 30 30.85 11.45 -34.26
N MET A 31 31.66 12.09 -33.45
CA MET A 31 31.74 11.84 -32.01
C MET A 31 30.42 12.19 -31.33
N ILE A 32 29.91 13.42 -31.51
CA ILE A 32 28.64 13.87 -30.90
C ILE A 32 27.49 12.95 -31.30
N LEU A 33 27.49 12.46 -32.55
CA LEU A 33 26.45 11.56 -33.03
C LEU A 33 26.56 10.15 -32.40
N ALA A 34 27.76 9.66 -32.16
CA ALA A 34 27.99 8.41 -31.43
C ALA A 34 27.57 8.54 -29.96
N ASP A 35 27.85 9.69 -29.34
CA ASP A 35 27.43 10.00 -27.97
C ASP A 35 25.91 10.09 -27.87
N LEU A 36 25.24 10.76 -28.81
CA LEU A 36 23.78 10.80 -28.90
C LEU A 36 23.18 9.39 -29.02
N HIS A 37 23.75 8.55 -29.89
CA HIS A 37 23.27 7.19 -30.08
C HIS A 37 23.40 6.35 -28.81
N SER A 38 24.54 6.46 -28.13
CA SER A 38 24.79 5.77 -26.86
C SER A 38 23.84 6.26 -25.76
N ALA A 39 23.68 7.58 -25.60
CA ALA A 39 22.77 8.16 -24.63
C ALA A 39 21.31 7.72 -24.84
N LEU A 40 20.86 7.60 -26.10
CA LEU A 40 19.52 7.08 -26.41
C LEU A 40 19.38 5.58 -26.08
N ALA A 41 20.44 4.80 -26.27
CA ALA A 41 20.44 3.38 -25.94
C ALA A 41 20.36 3.17 -24.42
N ASP A 42 21.17 3.93 -23.66
CA ASP A 42 21.16 3.92 -22.19
C ASP A 42 19.79 4.36 -21.65
N ALA A 43 19.22 5.45 -22.19
CA ALA A 43 17.88 5.91 -21.81
C ALA A 43 16.80 4.86 -22.07
N LYS A 44 16.93 4.05 -23.13
CA LYS A 44 16.00 2.96 -23.42
C LYS A 44 16.07 1.86 -22.35
N LEU A 45 17.27 1.47 -21.94
CA LEU A 45 17.50 0.46 -20.91
C LEU A 45 16.94 0.94 -19.57
N GLU A 46 17.30 2.16 -19.15
CA GLU A 46 16.83 2.76 -17.91
C GLU A 46 15.30 2.91 -17.90
N SER A 47 14.69 3.31 -19.02
CA SER A 47 13.23 3.38 -19.15
C SER A 47 12.56 2.01 -18.97
N GLY A 48 13.17 0.95 -19.48
CA GLY A 48 12.71 -0.43 -19.28
C GLY A 48 12.75 -0.84 -17.80
N GLU A 49 13.86 -0.58 -17.12
CA GLU A 49 13.99 -0.84 -15.69
C GLU A 49 12.99 -0.05 -14.84
N LEU A 50 12.80 1.23 -15.15
CA LEU A 50 11.81 2.08 -14.47
C LEU A 50 10.39 1.55 -14.69
N LYS A 51 10.06 1.05 -15.88
CA LYS A 51 8.76 0.45 -16.16
C LYS A 51 8.53 -0.82 -15.33
N MET A 52 9.56 -1.65 -15.15
CA MET A 52 9.49 -2.82 -14.27
C MET A 52 9.31 -2.42 -12.80
N LYS A 53 10.11 -1.47 -12.30
CA LYS A 53 10.00 -0.97 -10.93
C LYS A 53 8.63 -0.35 -10.67
N LEU A 54 8.07 0.38 -11.64
CA LEU A 54 6.74 0.97 -11.54
C LEU A 54 5.64 -0.11 -11.47
N ALA A 55 5.74 -1.16 -12.30
CA ALA A 55 4.79 -2.26 -12.27
C ALA A 55 4.78 -2.96 -10.90
N LEU A 56 5.96 -3.28 -10.35
CA LEU A 56 6.10 -3.88 -9.02
C LEU A 56 5.53 -2.97 -7.92
N ALA A 57 5.79 -1.66 -8.00
CA ALA A 57 5.24 -0.69 -7.03
C ALA A 57 3.71 -0.61 -7.13
N GLN A 58 3.14 -0.65 -8.33
CA GLN A 58 1.69 -0.66 -8.53
C GLN A 58 1.04 -1.93 -7.97
N GLU A 59 1.65 -3.10 -8.18
CA GLU A 59 1.19 -4.37 -7.60
C GLU A 59 1.20 -4.33 -6.06
N GLU A 60 2.27 -3.81 -5.45
CA GLU A 60 2.35 -3.69 -3.99
C GLU A 60 1.34 -2.67 -3.47
N ILE A 61 1.09 -1.55 -4.17
CA ILE A 61 0.02 -0.61 -3.81
C ILE A 61 -1.34 -1.29 -3.80
N VAL A 62 -1.66 -2.10 -4.82
CA VAL A 62 -2.93 -2.84 -4.88
C VAL A 62 -3.02 -3.83 -3.72
N ARG A 63 -1.95 -4.59 -3.46
CA ARG A 63 -1.88 -5.54 -2.34
C ARG A 63 -2.08 -4.85 -0.99
N LEU A 64 -1.39 -3.73 -0.74
CA LEU A 64 -1.51 -2.98 0.50
C LEU A 64 -2.91 -2.38 0.66
N LYS A 65 -3.52 -1.86 -0.41
CA LYS A 65 -4.90 -1.38 -0.38
C LYS A 65 -5.89 -2.48 -0.01
N GLN A 66 -5.73 -3.69 -0.56
CA GLN A 66 -6.57 -4.83 -0.19
C GLN A 66 -6.39 -5.22 1.28
N LEU A 67 -5.15 -5.20 1.81
CA LEU A 67 -4.90 -5.45 3.23
C LEU A 67 -5.53 -4.38 4.13
N ILE A 68 -5.46 -3.11 3.74
CA ILE A 68 -6.12 -2.01 4.46
C ILE A 68 -7.64 -2.19 4.44
N GLU A 69 -8.24 -2.47 3.28
CA GLU A 69 -9.68 -2.71 3.18
C GLU A 69 -10.14 -3.91 4.03
N GLN A 70 -9.33 -4.97 4.08
CA GLN A 70 -9.60 -6.12 4.97
C GLN A 70 -9.53 -5.72 6.44
N ARG A 71 -8.55 -4.89 6.83
CA ARG A 71 -8.45 -4.36 8.20
C ARG A 71 -9.62 -3.41 8.52
N ASP A 72 -10.02 -2.56 7.59
CA ASP A 72 -11.06 -1.55 7.79
C ASP A 72 -12.45 -2.19 7.96
N LYS A 73 -12.76 -3.26 7.22
CA LYS A 73 -13.97 -4.08 7.45
C LYS A 73 -14.01 -4.74 8.84
N GLY A 74 -12.86 -4.83 9.49
CA GLY A 74 -12.71 -5.35 10.84
C GLY A 74 -12.64 -4.26 11.91
N LYS A 75 -12.81 -2.96 11.61
CA LYS A 75 -12.73 -1.92 12.65
C LYS A 75 -14.00 -1.90 13.52
N PRO A 76 -13.87 -1.88 14.85
CA PRO A 76 -15.01 -1.75 15.73
C PRO A 76 -15.53 -0.33 15.78
N THR A 77 -16.79 -0.19 16.15
CA THR A 77 -17.40 1.07 16.56
C THR A 77 -17.45 1.12 18.09
N TYR A 78 -16.97 2.22 18.68
CA TYR A 78 -17.16 2.51 20.10
C TYR A 78 -18.59 2.97 20.36
N ASN A 79 -19.31 2.32 21.26
CA ASN A 79 -20.68 2.66 21.58
C ASN A 79 -20.83 3.39 22.92
N SER A 80 -22.04 3.85 23.23
CA SER A 80 -22.37 4.55 24.48
C SER A 80 -22.27 3.67 25.74
N GLU A 81 -22.12 2.35 25.61
CA GLU A 81 -21.91 1.43 26.73
C GLU A 81 -20.42 1.26 27.08
N GLY A 82 -19.53 1.97 26.37
CA GLY A 82 -18.09 1.92 26.59
C GLY A 82 -17.40 0.68 26.02
N VAL A 83 -18.05 0.00 25.07
CA VAL A 83 -17.56 -1.25 24.46
C VAL A 83 -17.43 -1.11 22.94
N TYR A 84 -16.72 -2.05 22.34
CA TYR A 84 -16.65 -2.18 20.89
C TYR A 84 -17.73 -3.09 20.34
N THR A 85 -18.30 -2.72 19.20
CA THR A 85 -19.15 -3.56 18.35
C THR A 85 -18.55 -3.63 16.95
N PHE A 86 -18.82 -4.72 16.23
CA PHE A 86 -18.32 -4.89 14.86
C PHE A 86 -19.51 -5.01 13.92
N GLU A 87 -19.38 -4.42 12.73
CA GLU A 87 -20.41 -4.52 11.72
C GLU A 87 -20.70 -5.98 11.36
N GLY A 88 -21.98 -6.37 11.34
CA GLY A 88 -22.40 -7.74 11.04
C GLY A 88 -22.26 -8.76 12.19
N GLU A 89 -21.76 -8.37 13.36
CA GLU A 89 -21.63 -9.27 14.51
C GLU A 89 -22.44 -8.82 15.73
N VAL A 90 -23.25 -9.74 16.26
CA VAL A 90 -24.05 -9.52 17.47
C VAL A 90 -23.22 -9.84 18.69
N GLY A 91 -22.68 -8.83 19.37
CA GLY A 91 -21.95 -9.00 20.63
C GLY A 91 -21.20 -7.74 21.05
N ARG A 92 -20.71 -7.74 22.29
CA ARG A 92 -19.85 -6.69 22.84
C ARG A 92 -18.42 -7.19 22.91
N PHE A 93 -17.48 -6.31 22.62
CA PHE A 93 -16.07 -6.65 22.56
C PHE A 93 -15.23 -5.71 23.43
N CYS A 94 -14.16 -6.27 23.98
CA CYS A 94 -13.24 -5.57 24.86
C CYS A 94 -12.45 -4.51 24.09
N THR A 95 -12.56 -3.26 24.53
CA THR A 95 -11.82 -2.12 23.98
C THR A 95 -10.33 -2.24 24.23
N ALA A 96 -9.92 -2.62 25.45
CA ALA A 96 -8.53 -2.73 25.82
C ALA A 96 -7.76 -3.79 25.00
N CYS A 97 -8.37 -4.97 24.78
CA CYS A 97 -7.74 -6.03 23.98
C CYS A 97 -7.66 -5.69 22.49
N TRP A 98 -8.60 -4.90 21.99
CA TRP A 98 -8.56 -4.45 20.60
C TRP A 98 -7.53 -3.32 20.42
N ASP A 99 -7.52 -2.32 21.30
CA ASP A 99 -6.59 -1.18 21.18
C ASP A 99 -5.13 -1.58 21.42
N SER A 100 -4.88 -2.61 22.23
CA SER A 100 -3.52 -3.08 22.51
C SER A 100 -2.98 -4.02 21.44
N ASP A 101 -3.79 -4.99 21.00
CA ASP A 101 -3.33 -6.13 20.20
C ASP A 101 -4.18 -6.40 18.93
N GLU A 102 -5.14 -5.53 18.58
CA GLU A 102 -6.18 -5.78 17.57
C GLU A 102 -6.92 -7.13 17.79
N ARG A 103 -7.01 -7.59 19.06
CA ARG A 103 -7.67 -8.86 19.40
C ARG A 103 -9.14 -8.67 19.65
N LYS A 104 -9.94 -9.33 18.83
CA LYS A 104 -11.40 -9.37 18.93
C LYS A 104 -11.86 -10.28 20.07
N MET A 105 -11.85 -9.76 21.29
CA MET A 105 -12.28 -10.48 22.50
C MET A 105 -13.73 -10.16 22.84
N ARG A 106 -14.62 -11.15 22.74
CA ARG A 106 -16.02 -10.99 23.16
C ARG A 106 -16.11 -10.91 24.69
N LEU A 107 -16.91 -9.98 25.19
CA LEU A 107 -17.22 -9.85 26.61
C LEU A 107 -18.21 -10.93 27.06
N THR A 108 -18.08 -11.35 28.31
CA THR A 108 -19.00 -12.27 28.99
C THR A 108 -19.80 -11.52 30.05
N ASP A 109 -21.04 -11.94 30.28
CA ASP A 109 -21.86 -11.36 31.35
C ASP A 109 -21.26 -11.67 32.72
N LEU A 110 -21.20 -10.65 33.59
CA LEU A 110 -20.85 -10.85 34.98
C LEU A 110 -22.01 -11.48 35.75
N ALA A 111 -21.71 -12.37 36.70
CA ALA A 111 -22.72 -12.94 37.57
C ALA A 111 -23.47 -11.84 38.34
N SER A 112 -24.75 -12.07 38.65
CA SER A 112 -25.64 -11.06 39.23
C SER A 112 -25.11 -10.44 40.52
N GLU A 113 -24.39 -11.21 41.33
CA GLU A 113 -23.75 -10.74 42.57
C GLU A 113 -22.61 -9.73 42.36
N PHE A 114 -22.02 -9.67 41.16
CA PHE A 114 -20.92 -8.76 40.84
C PHE A 114 -21.33 -7.56 39.98
N ARG A 115 -22.64 -7.35 39.75
CA ARG A 115 -23.11 -6.24 38.89
C ARG A 115 -22.78 -4.83 39.37
N PHE A 116 -22.28 -4.68 40.61
CA PHE A 116 -21.77 -3.41 41.13
C PHE A 116 -20.44 -2.97 40.51
N VAL A 117 -19.63 -3.90 39.98
CA VAL A 117 -18.35 -3.61 39.30
C VAL A 117 -18.48 -3.50 37.78
N GLY A 118 -19.62 -3.90 37.23
CA GLY A 118 -19.91 -3.84 35.80
C GLY A 118 -20.94 -4.88 35.39
N GLN A 119 -21.48 -4.74 34.17
CA GLN A 119 -22.38 -5.71 33.56
C GLN A 119 -21.64 -6.82 32.81
N TRP A 120 -20.45 -6.51 32.29
CA TRP A 120 -19.67 -7.42 31.46
C TRP A 120 -18.19 -7.40 31.84
N GLU A 121 -17.49 -8.50 31.57
CA GLU A 121 -16.04 -8.63 31.76
C GLU A 121 -15.38 -9.27 30.53
N CYS A 122 -14.14 -8.87 30.26
CA CYS A 122 -13.30 -9.53 29.28
C CYS A 122 -12.62 -10.78 29.88
N PRO A 123 -12.79 -11.98 29.30
CA PRO A 123 -12.20 -13.21 29.85
C PRO A 123 -10.67 -13.28 29.71
N LYS A 124 -10.04 -12.38 28.93
CA LYS A 124 -8.57 -12.34 28.74
C LYS A 124 -7.89 -11.35 29.67
N CYS A 125 -8.42 -10.13 29.78
CA CYS A 125 -7.76 -9.05 30.53
C CYS A 125 -8.53 -8.63 31.80
N HIS A 126 -9.68 -9.23 32.08
CA HIS A 126 -10.49 -8.97 33.27
C HIS A 126 -10.99 -7.52 33.42
N ALA A 127 -10.98 -6.75 32.32
CA ALA A 127 -11.56 -5.41 32.30
C ALA A 127 -13.10 -5.50 32.42
N GLY A 128 -13.66 -4.74 33.37
CA GLY A 128 -15.09 -4.60 33.59
C GLY A 128 -15.71 -3.46 32.77
N TYR A 129 -16.93 -3.66 32.28
CA TYR A 129 -17.66 -2.74 31.41
C TYR A 129 -19.12 -2.59 31.83
N GLY A 130 -19.77 -1.48 31.45
CA GLY A 130 -21.19 -1.26 31.71
C GLY A 130 -21.53 -0.93 33.15
N ALA A 131 -20.56 -0.44 33.93
CA ALA A 131 -20.86 0.23 35.19
C ALA A 131 -21.77 1.42 34.86
N LYS A 132 -22.99 1.42 35.41
CA LYS A 132 -23.84 2.60 35.34
C LYS A 132 -23.25 3.60 36.32
N ASP A 133 -22.94 4.80 35.84
CA ASP A 133 -22.61 5.92 36.71
C ASP A 133 -23.70 6.02 37.80
N ALA A 134 -23.24 6.12 39.05
CA ALA A 134 -24.07 6.50 40.19
C ALA A 134 -24.49 7.98 40.06
#